data_AF-A0A4Q7U0A2-F1
#
_entry.id   AF-A0A4Q7U0A2-F1
#
_cell.length_a   1.000
_cell.length_b   1.000
_cell.length_c   1.000
_cell.angle_alpha   90.00
_cell.angle_beta   90.00
_cell.angle_gamma   90.00
#
_symmetry.space_group_name_H-M   'P 1'
#
loop_
_entity.id
_entity.type
_entity.pdbx_description
1 polymer ?
#
loop_
_entity_poly.entity_id
_entity_poly.type
_entity_poly.pdbx_seq_one_letter_code
_entity_poly.pdbx_strand_id
1 'polypeptide(L)' 'MSDQINPDHYRQFPVEVIDLTEHLSFNRGNAVKYLARAGSKPGADELTDLQKAAWYVEREIRRVSLQKETKR' A
#
# COMPACT_ATOMS: atom_id res chain seq x y z
N MET A 1 11.20 16.55 20.21
CA MET A 1 9.76 16.21 20.12
C MET A 1 9.62 15.31 18.92
N SER A 2 9.26 14.04 19.11
CA SER A 2 8.99 13.12 17.99
C SER A 2 7.68 13.51 17.34
N ASP A 3 7.69 13.81 16.05
CA ASP A 3 6.49 14.05 15.26
C ASP A 3 5.64 12.78 15.25
N GLN A 4 4.43 12.84 15.82
CA GLN A 4 3.50 11.70 15.85
C GLN A 4 2.80 11.51 14.50
N ILE A 5 2.77 12.54 13.67
CA ILE A 5 2.11 12.55 12.37
C ILE A 5 3.08 12.04 11.29
N ASN A 6 4.35 12.43 11.36
CA ASN A 6 5.44 11.97 10.47
C ASN A 6 6.71 11.55 11.22
N PRO A 7 6.71 10.39 11.90
CA PRO A 7 7.89 9.90 12.60
C PRO A 7 9.03 9.49 11.65
N ASP A 8 10.27 9.68 12.10
CA ASP A 8 11.50 9.52 11.29
C ASP A 8 11.66 8.13 10.61
N HIS A 9 10.98 7.09 11.09
CA HIS A 9 11.02 5.76 10.49
C HIS A 9 10.31 5.65 9.13
N TYR A 10 9.63 6.71 8.67
CA TYR A 10 9.13 6.80 7.30
C TYR A 10 10.17 7.28 6.27
N ARG A 11 11.37 7.71 6.70
CA ARG A 11 12.47 8.15 5.82
C ARG A 11 13.23 7.03 5.10
N GLN A 12 12.72 5.80 5.05
CA GLN A 12 13.32 4.74 4.21
C GLN A 12 13.27 5.08 2.72
N PHE A 13 12.32 5.93 2.32
CA PHE A 13 12.14 6.37 0.95
C PHE A 13 12.29 7.90 0.86
N PRO A 14 12.73 8.43 -0.29
CA PRO A 14 12.86 9.88 -0.50
C PRO A 14 11.51 10.63 -0.55
N VAL A 15 10.39 9.91 -0.46
CA VAL A 15 9.02 10.41 -0.53
C VAL A 15 8.18 9.65 0.50
N GLU A 16 7.26 10.33 1.18
CA GLU A 16 6.34 9.67 2.11
C GLU A 16 5.38 8.75 1.35
N VAL A 17 5.09 7.57 1.92
CA VAL A 17 4.20 6.59 1.28
C VAL A 17 2.80 7.19 1.06
N ILE A 18 2.35 8.09 1.94
CA ILE A 18 1.05 8.75 1.78
C ILE A 18 0.98 9.61 0.52
N ASP A 19 2.03 10.38 0.22
CA ASP A 19 2.12 11.25 -0.96
C ASP A 19 2.02 10.45 -2.27
N LEU A 20 2.55 9.23 -2.30
CA LEU A 20 2.38 8.34 -3.45
C LEU A 20 0.96 7.75 -3.50
N THR A 21 0.45 7.30 -2.36
CA THR A 21 -0.79 6.52 -2.31
C THR A 21 -2.07 7.34 -2.46
N GLU A 22 -2.03 8.66 -2.22
CA GLU A 22 -3.18 9.55 -2.43
C GLU A 22 -3.61 9.69 -3.90
N HIS A 23 -2.68 9.46 -4.84
CA HIS A 23 -2.96 9.48 -6.28
C HIS A 23 -3.44 8.13 -6.83
N LEU A 24 -3.55 7.10 -5.97
CA LEU A 24 -3.89 5.75 -6.35
C LEU A 24 -5.35 5.40 -5.97
N SER A 25 -5.91 4.39 -6.63
CA SER A 25 -7.17 3.81 -6.16
C SER A 25 -6.99 3.21 -4.77
N PHE A 26 -8.08 3.10 -3.99
CA PHE A 26 -8.04 2.50 -2.65
C PHE A 26 -7.27 1.16 -2.60
N ASN A 27 -7.50 0.28 -3.58
CA ASN A 27 -6.80 -1.01 -3.62
C ASN A 27 -5.30 -0.84 -3.89
N ARG A 28 -4.92 -0.02 -4.88
CA ARG A 28 -3.52 0.22 -5.24
C ARG A 28 -2.75 0.92 -4.12
N GLY A 29 -3.35 1.94 -3.51
CA GLY A 29 -2.77 2.66 -2.38
C GLY A 29 -2.49 1.73 -1.20
N ASN A 30 -3.45 0.87 -0.85
CA ASN A 30 -3.23 -0.12 0.21
C ASN A 30 -2.16 -1.16 -0.16
N ALA A 31 -2.13 -1.64 -1.41
CA ALA A 31 -1.09 -2.57 -1.85
C ALA A 31 0.31 -1.96 -1.70
N VAL A 32 0.53 -0.74 -2.20
CA VAL A 32 1.79 0.00 -2.05
C VAL A 32 2.14 0.22 -0.58
N LYS A 33 1.16 0.62 0.26
CA LYS A 33 1.36 0.80 1.70
C LYS A 33 1.86 -0.47 2.38
N TYR A 34 1.28 -1.64 2.08
CA TYR A 34 1.73 -2.90 2.68
C TYR A 34 3.09 -3.36 2.15
N LEU A 35 3.38 -3.12 0.87
CA LEU A 35 4.71 -3.40 0.29
C LEU A 35 5.80 -2.54 0.95
N ALA A 36 5.55 -1.25 1.11
CA ALA A 36 6.51 -0.33 1.76
C ALA A 36 6.70 -0.65 3.26
N ARG A 37 5.69 -1.26 3.91
CA ARG A 37 5.73 -1.59 5.34
C ARG A 37 6.39 -2.94 5.65
N ALA A 38 6.36 -3.88 4.71
CA ALA A 38 6.89 -5.22 4.89
C ALA A 38 8.35 -5.18 5.37
N GLY A 39 8.65 -5.88 6.46
CA GLY A 39 9.99 -5.92 7.08
C GLY A 39 10.43 -4.65 7.81
N SER A 40 9.67 -3.55 7.70
CA SER A 40 10.07 -2.23 8.17
C SER A 40 9.33 -1.77 9.44
N LYS A 41 8.19 -2.39 9.76
CA LYS A 41 7.44 -2.11 11.00
C LYS A 41 7.87 -3.07 12.13
N PRO A 42 8.45 -2.58 13.24
CA PRO A 42 8.78 -3.42 14.39
C PRO A 42 7.56 -4.18 14.92
N GLY A 43 7.71 -5.49 15.13
CA GLY A 43 6.66 -6.37 15.62
C GLY A 43 5.55 -6.71 14.60
N ALA A 44 5.67 -6.25 13.36
CA ALA A 44 4.82 -6.73 12.27
C ALA A 44 5.51 -7.88 11.53
N ASP A 45 4.74 -8.94 11.24
CA ASP A 45 5.20 -10.03 10.39
C ASP A 45 5.25 -9.58 8.92
N GLU A 46 6.41 -9.75 8.30
CA GLU A 46 6.66 -9.37 6.90
C GLU A 46 5.77 -10.15 5.94
N LEU A 47 5.63 -11.47 6.16
CA LEU A 47 4.82 -12.34 5.31
C LEU A 47 3.35 -11.90 5.30
N THR A 48 2.80 -11.55 6.47
CA THR A 48 1.45 -11.01 6.62
C THR A 48 1.24 -9.74 5.79
N ASP A 49 2.25 -8.86 5.71
CA ASP A 49 2.16 -7.64 4.90
C ASP A 49 2.20 -7.94 3.40
N LEU A 50 3.06 -8.86 2.97
CA LEU A 50 3.08 -9.33 1.59
C LEU A 50 1.74 -9.98 1.18
N GLN A 51 1.14 -10.78 2.05
CA GLN A 51 -0.17 -11.39 1.83
C GLN A 51 -1.28 -10.34 1.72
N LYS A 52 -1.26 -9.30 2.56
CA LYS A 52 -2.21 -8.18 2.47
C LYS A 52 -2.04 -7.43 1.15
N ALA A 53 -0.80 -7.15 0.74
CA ALA A 53 -0.54 -6.51 -0.55
C ALA A 53 -1.11 -7.33 -1.71
N ALA A 54 -0.86 -8.65 -1.74
CA ALA A 54 -1.40 -9.55 -2.74
C ALA A 54 -2.93 -9.52 -2.78
N TRP A 55 -3.60 -9.56 -1.63
CA TRP A 55 -5.06 -9.48 -1.53
C TRP A 55 -5.63 -8.21 -2.15
N TYR A 56 -4.99 -7.05 -1.92
CA TYR A 56 -5.40 -5.79 -2.52
C TYR A 56 -5.17 -5.75 -4.03
N VAL A 57 -4.06 -6.31 -4.52
CA VAL A 57 -3.77 -6.43 -5.95
C VAL A 57 -4.82 -7.29 -6.65
N GLU A 58 -5.20 -8.43 -6.08
CA GLU A 58 -6.26 -9.28 -6.64
C GLU A 58 -7.61 -8.56 -6.76
N ARG A 59 -7.97 -7.76 -5.75
CA ARG A 59 -9.20 -6.95 -5.80
C ARG A 59 -9.13 -5.89 -6.88
N GLU A 60 -7.97 -5.27 -7.07
CA GLU A 60 -7.76 -4.30 -8.13
C GLU A 60 -7.88 -4.95 -9.52
N ILE A 61 -7.31 -6.14 -9.69
CA ILE A 61 -7.45 -6.94 -10.92
C ILE A 61 -8.93 -7.21 -11.19
N ARG A 62 -9.68 -7.71 -10.20
CA ARG A 62 -11.13 -7.95 -10.34
C ARG A 62 -11.88 -6.68 -10.75
N ARG A 63 -11.62 -5.55 -10.09
CA ARG A 63 -12.23 -4.25 -10.39
C ARG A 63 -11.96 -3.82 -11.84
N VAL A 64 -10.71 -3.92 -12.29
CA VAL A 64 -10.32 -3.55 -13.65
C VAL A 64 -10.92 -4.50 -14.70
N SER A 65 -10.97 -5.80 -14.42
CA SER A 65 -11.61 -6.78 -15.32
C SER A 65 -13.09 -6.49 -15.52
N LEU A 66 -13.84 -6.26 -14.44
CA LEU A 66 -15.26 -5.88 -14.52
C LEU A 66 -15.47 -4.59 -15.32
N GLN A 67 -14.63 -3.58 -15.12
CA GLN A 67 -14.70 -2.33 -15.88
C GLN A 67 -14.44 -2.50 -17.38
N LYS A 68 -13.62 -3.49 -17.77
CA LYS A 68 -13.37 -3.81 -19.18
C LYS A 68 -14.57 -4.51 -19.82
N GLU A 69 -15.27 -5.35 -19.06
CA GLU A 69 -16.47 -6.05 -19.53
C GLU A 69 -17.64 -5.09 -19.72
N THR A 70 -17.87 -4.15 -18.79
CA THR A 70 -18.96 -3.14 -18.91
C THR A 70 -18.75 -2.14 -20.05
N LYS A 71 -17.52 -1.99 -20.56
CA LYS A 71 -17.18 -1.08 -21.66
C LYS A 71 -17.20 -1.73 -23.05
N ARG A 72 -17.46 -3.04 -23.12
CA ARG A 72 -17.68 -3.77 -24.37
C ARG A 72 -19.15 -3.79 -24.72
#